data_AF-A0AA88SPL2-F1
#
_entry.id   AF-A0AA88SPL2-F1
#
_cell.length_a   1.000
_cell.length_b   1.000
_cell.length_c   1.000
_cell.angle_alpha   90.00
_cell.angle_beta   90.00
_cell.angle_gamma   90.00
#
_symmetry.space_group_name_H-M   'P 1'
#
loop_
_entity.id
_entity.type
_entity.pdbx_description
1 polymer ?
#
loop_
_entity_poly.entity_id
_entity_poly.type
_entity_poly.pdbx_seq_one_letter_code
_entity_poly.pdbx_strand_id
1 'polypeptide(L)'
;MIRVLVIFQSLYWIQGITGANDVHQPNTLWVKVGQSATINCSHTKDATHNQMYWYRQYHGESMELIVVNFNKSKFSAIKSVSESGSFTVNDVNYNDSAVYFCSLCSVIQNPTDLIKKQDEFAEIKCAHTVNNYDRILWYKHNQDTGFQFMGYIFNESPNPEADFKSKVKFSGDGRNNGSLTINSVSVNDSAVYFCAAYYTVL
;
A
#
# COMPACT_ATOMS: atom_id res chain seq x y z
N MET A 1 -15.21 -19.29 -21.03
CA MET A 1 -15.88 -18.17 -20.32
C MET A 1 -14.78 -17.44 -19.54
N ILE A 2 -14.34 -16.29 -20.01
CA ILE A 2 -13.05 -15.69 -19.62
C ILE A 2 -13.29 -14.68 -18.48
N ARG A 3 -12.51 -14.80 -17.41
CA ARG A 3 -12.56 -13.94 -16.20
C ARG A 3 -11.23 -13.15 -16.13
N VAL A 4 -11.28 -11.86 -15.80
CA VAL A 4 -10.08 -10.99 -15.62
C VAL A 4 -9.70 -10.94 -14.14
N LEU A 5 -8.43 -11.22 -13.82
CA LEU A 5 -7.92 -11.34 -12.46
C LEU A 5 -7.45 -9.97 -11.94
N VAL A 6 -8.24 -9.36 -11.06
CA VAL A 6 -7.80 -8.23 -10.23
C VAL A 6 -7.39 -8.83 -8.87
N ILE A 7 -6.09 -9.03 -8.65
CA ILE A 7 -5.53 -9.65 -7.44
C ILE A 7 -5.54 -8.61 -6.30
N PHE A 8 -6.10 -8.92 -5.13
CA PHE A 8 -5.89 -8.21 -3.87
C PHE A 8 -5.59 -9.22 -2.76
N GLN A 9 -4.39 -9.17 -2.19
CA GLN A 9 -4.12 -10.04 -1.05
C GLN A 9 -4.80 -9.43 0.20
N SER A 10 -5.74 -10.14 0.84
CA SER A 10 -6.18 -9.79 2.20
C SER A 10 -5.02 -9.96 3.16
N LEU A 11 -4.95 -9.06 4.13
CA LEU A 11 -4.35 -9.32 5.43
C LEU A 11 -5.16 -10.41 6.14
N TYR A 12 -4.66 -11.65 6.13
CA TYR A 12 -5.10 -12.68 7.07
C TYR A 12 -3.88 -13.29 7.76
N TRP A 13 -3.83 -13.07 9.08
CA TRP A 13 -3.04 -13.73 10.13
C TRP A 13 -1.51 -13.54 10.17
N ILE A 14 -1.08 -12.54 10.96
CA ILE A 14 -0.09 -12.75 12.02
C ILE A 14 -0.58 -11.98 13.25
N GLN A 15 -0.69 -12.65 14.40
CA GLN A 15 -0.90 -11.98 15.68
C GLN A 15 0.36 -11.16 15.99
N GLY A 16 0.25 -9.84 15.89
CA GLY A 16 1.33 -8.91 16.20
C GLY A 16 0.95 -7.50 15.78
N ILE A 17 0.46 -6.71 16.74
CA ILE A 17 0.15 -5.27 16.67
C ILE A 17 -1.23 -4.89 16.08
N THR A 18 -2.00 -4.17 16.90
CA THR A 18 -3.35 -3.63 16.73
C THR A 18 -3.47 -2.51 15.68
N GLY A 19 -2.66 -2.51 14.61
CA GLY A 19 -2.60 -1.42 13.63
C GLY A 19 -2.72 -1.83 12.16
N ALA A 20 -2.70 -3.13 11.84
CA ALA A 20 -2.76 -3.61 10.45
C ALA A 20 -4.19 -3.69 9.90
N ASN A 21 -5.25 -3.61 10.73
CA ASN A 21 -6.63 -3.90 10.32
C ASN A 21 -7.53 -2.66 10.20
N ASP A 22 -6.96 -1.48 9.95
CA ASP A 22 -7.77 -0.26 9.91
C ASP A 22 -8.37 0.02 8.53
N VAL A 23 -7.98 -0.70 7.48
CA VAL A 23 -8.53 -0.57 6.13
C VAL A 23 -8.98 -1.94 5.63
N HIS A 24 -10.19 -2.01 5.09
CA HIS A 24 -10.83 -3.24 4.63
C HIS A 24 -11.32 -3.08 3.19
N GLN A 25 -10.89 -3.98 2.32
CA GLN A 25 -11.24 -4.04 0.90
C GLN A 25 -11.32 -5.50 0.43
N PRO A 26 -12.05 -5.84 -0.64
CA PRO A 26 -12.18 -7.21 -1.11
C PRO A 26 -10.87 -7.75 -1.70
N ASN A 27 -10.66 -9.07 -1.56
CA ASN A 27 -9.42 -9.75 -1.99
C ASN A 27 -9.34 -10.08 -3.48
N THR A 28 -10.45 -10.34 -4.14
CA THR A 28 -10.38 -10.65 -5.56
C THR A 28 -11.69 -10.28 -6.16
N LEU A 29 -11.63 -9.55 -7.27
CA LEU A 29 -12.80 -9.16 -8.01
C LEU A 29 -12.64 -9.59 -9.47
N TRP A 30 -13.48 -10.53 -9.88
CA TRP A 30 -13.53 -11.02 -11.25
C TRP A 30 -14.67 -10.36 -11.99
N VAL A 31 -14.36 -9.61 -13.05
CA VAL A 31 -15.35 -8.90 -13.86
C VAL A 31 -15.16 -9.24 -15.32
N LYS A 32 -16.26 -9.27 -16.08
CA LYS A 32 -16.21 -9.51 -17.53
C LYS A 32 -15.83 -8.22 -18.25
N VAL A 33 -15.09 -8.35 -19.35
CA VAL A 33 -14.79 -7.23 -20.24
C VAL A 33 -16.10 -6.56 -20.67
N GLY A 34 -16.11 -5.23 -20.68
CA GLY A 34 -17.29 -4.39 -20.98
C GLY A 34 -18.17 -4.07 -19.77
N GLN A 35 -17.96 -4.71 -18.61
CA GLN A 35 -18.70 -4.40 -17.37
C GLN A 35 -17.91 -3.42 -16.50
N SER A 36 -18.58 -2.81 -15.52
CA SER A 36 -17.92 -2.02 -14.49
C SER A 36 -17.49 -2.88 -13.31
N ALA A 37 -16.30 -2.63 -12.77
CA ALA A 37 -15.78 -3.26 -11.56
C ALA A 37 -15.77 -2.24 -10.41
N THR A 38 -16.48 -2.53 -9.32
CA THR A 38 -16.53 -1.67 -8.14
C THR A 38 -15.82 -2.32 -6.95
N ILE A 39 -14.87 -1.60 -6.38
CA ILE A 39 -14.07 -1.98 -5.22
C ILE A 39 -14.52 -1.11 -4.05
N ASN A 40 -15.02 -1.74 -3.00
CA ASN A 40 -15.40 -1.05 -1.77
C ASN A 40 -14.21 -1.02 -0.81
N CYS A 41 -14.05 0.10 -0.13
CA CYS A 41 -13.06 0.28 0.91
C CYS A 41 -13.70 0.92 2.14
N SER A 42 -13.41 0.37 3.31
CA SER A 42 -13.87 0.91 4.59
C SER A 42 -12.74 0.98 5.60
N HIS A 43 -12.87 1.85 6.60
CA HIS A 43 -11.91 1.98 7.68
C HIS A 43 -12.57 2.22 9.04
N THR A 44 -11.79 2.01 10.10
CA THR A 44 -12.18 2.21 11.50
C THR A 44 -11.73 3.55 12.08
N LYS A 45 -11.06 4.39 11.27
CA LYS A 45 -10.62 5.73 11.68
C LYS A 45 -11.75 6.73 11.86
N ASP A 46 -11.45 7.77 12.63
CA ASP A 46 -12.37 8.85 12.95
C ASP A 46 -12.81 9.66 11.72
N ALA A 47 -13.80 10.52 11.92
CA ALA A 47 -14.41 11.33 10.88
C ALA A 47 -13.45 12.36 10.24
N THR A 48 -12.25 12.57 10.79
CA THR A 48 -11.25 13.48 10.20
C THR A 48 -10.56 12.88 8.98
N HIS A 49 -10.65 11.56 8.79
CA HIS A 49 -10.13 10.84 7.62
C HIS A 49 -11.09 10.91 6.43
N ASN A 50 -11.39 12.14 6.02
CA ASN A 50 -12.37 12.43 4.96
C ASN A 50 -11.84 12.19 3.54
N GLN A 51 -10.57 11.82 3.37
CA GLN A 51 -9.98 11.48 2.09
C GLN A 51 -9.87 9.97 1.91
N MET A 52 -9.85 9.51 0.66
CA MET A 52 -9.56 8.13 0.30
C MET A 52 -8.79 8.13 -1.02
N TYR A 53 -7.56 7.66 -0.97
CA TYR A 53 -6.64 7.63 -2.09
C TYR A 53 -6.68 6.25 -2.73
N TRP A 54 -6.86 6.21 -4.05
CA TRP A 54 -6.87 4.98 -4.82
C TRP A 54 -5.63 4.88 -5.68
N TYR A 55 -4.88 3.81 -5.49
CA TYR A 55 -3.65 3.51 -6.20
C TYR A 55 -3.83 2.34 -7.15
N ARG A 56 -3.07 2.28 -8.24
CA ARG A 56 -2.96 1.15 -9.15
C ARG A 56 -1.52 0.65 -9.17
N GLN A 57 -1.35 -0.64 -9.35
CA GLN A 57 -0.08 -1.26 -9.66
C GLN A 57 -0.26 -2.30 -10.75
N TYR A 58 0.46 -2.12 -11.85
CA TYR A 58 0.64 -3.16 -12.85
C TYR A 58 1.72 -4.16 -12.44
N HIS A 59 1.70 -5.32 -13.09
CA HIS A 59 2.66 -6.37 -12.82
C HIS A 59 4.10 -5.90 -13.12
N GLY A 60 4.93 -5.83 -12.08
CA GLY A 60 6.34 -5.44 -12.20
C GLY A 60 6.56 -3.93 -12.31
N GLU A 61 5.52 -3.12 -12.10
CA GLU A 61 5.62 -1.66 -12.11
C GLU A 61 5.47 -1.07 -10.71
N SER A 62 5.92 0.17 -10.55
CA SER A 62 5.67 0.97 -9.37
C SER A 62 4.19 1.35 -9.22
N MET A 63 3.82 1.79 -8.01
CA MET A 63 2.45 2.17 -7.69
C MET A 63 2.13 3.58 -8.20
N GLU A 64 0.98 3.74 -8.84
CA GLU A 64 0.48 5.01 -9.38
C GLU A 64 -0.77 5.46 -8.62
N LEU A 65 -0.82 6.72 -8.19
CA LEU A 65 -2.04 7.31 -7.63
C LEU A 65 -3.04 7.61 -8.78
N ILE A 66 -4.21 6.98 -8.76
CA ILE A 66 -5.21 7.09 -9.83
C ILE A 66 -6.21 8.23 -9.55
N VAL A 67 -6.83 8.22 -8.37
CA VAL A 67 -7.94 9.11 -8.03
C VAL A 67 -7.94 9.43 -6.54
N VAL A 68 -8.16 10.72 -6.24
CA VAL A 68 -8.38 11.22 -4.87
C VAL A 68 -9.85 11.58 -4.62
N ASN A 69 -10.56 12.20 -5.59
CA ASN A 69 -11.99 12.61 -5.46
C ASN A 69 -12.68 12.94 -6.82
N PHE A 70 -12.25 12.36 -7.94
CA PHE A 70 -12.75 12.73 -9.27
C PHE A 70 -13.57 11.64 -9.95
N ASN A 71 -14.65 12.06 -10.61
CA ASN A 71 -15.41 11.25 -11.56
C ASN A 71 -14.83 11.49 -12.97
N LYS A 72 -13.92 10.62 -13.43
CA LYS A 72 -13.61 10.50 -14.86
C LYS A 72 -14.50 9.41 -15.47
N SER A 73 -14.72 9.46 -16.79
CA SER A 73 -15.54 8.45 -17.48
C SER A 73 -15.04 7.03 -17.24
N LYS A 74 -13.71 6.82 -17.23
CA LYS A 74 -13.09 5.51 -17.01
C LYS A 74 -12.98 5.09 -15.54
N PHE A 75 -12.62 6.03 -14.66
CA PHE A 75 -12.37 5.79 -13.24
C PHE A 75 -13.19 6.74 -12.39
N SER A 76 -14.00 6.20 -11.49
CA SER A 76 -14.82 6.97 -10.55
C SER A 76 -14.52 6.57 -9.12
N ALA A 77 -14.32 7.56 -8.24
CA ALA A 77 -14.25 7.33 -6.80
C ALA A 77 -15.39 8.06 -6.11
N ILE A 78 -16.09 7.37 -5.22
CA ILE A 78 -17.18 7.90 -4.41
C ILE A 78 -16.82 7.64 -2.96
N LYS A 79 -16.80 8.68 -2.14
CA LYS A 79 -16.74 8.53 -0.69
C LYS A 79 -18.12 8.87 -0.12
N SER A 80 -18.83 7.84 0.35
CA SER A 80 -20.24 7.96 0.78
C SER A 80 -20.36 8.50 2.19
N VAL A 81 -19.44 8.12 3.08
CA VAL A 81 -19.31 8.59 4.46
C VAL A 81 -17.83 8.69 4.82
N SER A 82 -17.48 9.26 5.98
CA SER A 82 -16.07 9.37 6.41
C SER A 82 -15.37 8.02 6.37
N GLU A 83 -16.02 6.97 6.84
CA GLU A 83 -15.43 5.64 7.07
C GLU A 83 -15.41 4.76 5.82
N SER A 84 -16.10 5.14 4.74
CA SER A 84 -16.21 4.26 3.58
C SER A 84 -16.32 4.97 2.24
N GLY A 85 -15.78 4.31 1.23
CA GLY A 85 -15.86 4.74 -0.15
C GLY A 85 -15.79 3.56 -1.10
N SER A 86 -15.92 3.86 -2.37
CA SER A 86 -15.84 2.91 -3.46
C SER A 86 -15.08 3.51 -4.63
N PHE A 87 -14.41 2.65 -5.38
CA PHE A 87 -13.75 2.97 -6.63
C PHE A 87 -14.27 2.07 -7.71
N THR A 88 -14.65 2.65 -8.84
CA THR A 88 -15.20 1.92 -9.97
C THR A 88 -14.35 2.15 -11.22
N VAL A 89 -13.98 1.04 -11.85
CA VAL A 89 -13.43 1.03 -13.22
C VAL A 89 -14.59 0.73 -14.16
N ASN A 90 -14.96 1.70 -15.00
CA ASN A 90 -16.03 1.52 -15.98
C ASN A 90 -15.51 0.84 -17.24
N ASP A 91 -16.36 0.07 -17.93
CA ASP A 91 -16.04 -0.55 -19.22
C ASP A 91 -14.68 -1.29 -19.20
N VAL A 92 -14.55 -2.22 -18.26
CA VAL A 92 -13.30 -2.93 -17.98
C VAL A 92 -12.78 -3.61 -19.25
N ASN A 93 -11.49 -3.45 -19.53
CA ASN A 93 -10.77 -4.16 -20.57
C ASN A 93 -9.52 -4.85 -20.01
N TYR A 94 -8.76 -5.53 -20.87
CA TYR A 94 -7.60 -6.32 -20.47
C TYR A 94 -6.49 -5.49 -19.83
N ASN A 95 -6.33 -4.23 -20.23
CA ASN A 95 -5.30 -3.34 -19.69
C ASN A 95 -5.69 -2.78 -18.32
N ASP A 96 -6.90 -3.01 -17.83
CA ASP A 96 -7.29 -2.62 -16.48
C ASP A 96 -6.95 -3.71 -15.44
N SER A 97 -6.40 -4.85 -15.87
CA SER A 97 -5.97 -5.92 -14.98
C SER A 97 -4.74 -5.49 -14.19
N ALA A 98 -4.96 -5.13 -12.93
CA ALA A 98 -3.94 -4.57 -12.05
C ALA A 98 -4.34 -4.82 -10.59
N VAL A 99 -3.48 -4.40 -9.66
CA VAL A 99 -3.81 -4.32 -8.24
C VAL A 99 -4.18 -2.87 -7.90
N TYR A 100 -5.36 -2.65 -7.31
CA TYR A 100 -5.89 -1.33 -6.88
C TYR A 100 -6.10 -1.14 -5.36
N PHE A 101 -5.27 -0.38 -4.68
CA PHE A 101 -5.35 -0.24 -3.22
C PHE A 101 -6.04 1.06 -2.80
N CYS A 102 -6.82 1.01 -1.72
CA CYS A 102 -7.23 2.23 -1.03
C CYS A 102 -6.28 2.57 0.13
N SER A 103 -6.12 3.87 0.40
CA SER A 103 -5.38 4.42 1.54
C SER A 103 -6.10 5.64 2.09
N LEU A 104 -5.91 5.93 3.38
CA LEU A 104 -6.43 7.13 4.04
C LEU A 104 -5.49 8.33 3.93
N CYS A 105 -4.23 8.09 3.56
CA CYS A 105 -3.23 9.12 3.36
C CYS A 105 -2.45 8.94 2.06
N SER A 106 -1.88 10.05 1.58
CA SER A 106 -0.89 10.03 0.52
C SER A 106 0.52 9.98 1.11
N VAL A 107 1.33 9.08 0.57
CA VAL A 107 2.77 9.02 0.84
C VAL A 107 3.53 9.26 -0.46
N ILE A 108 4.74 9.81 -0.35
CA ILE A 108 5.68 9.99 -1.45
C ILE A 108 6.81 9.00 -1.24
N GLN A 109 6.96 8.06 -2.16
CA GLN A 109 7.99 7.03 -2.08
C GLN A 109 8.99 7.18 -3.23
N ASN A 110 10.29 7.04 -2.93
CA ASN A 110 11.37 7.24 -3.89
C ASN A 110 12.57 6.32 -3.57
N PRO A 111 13.19 5.65 -4.55
CA PRO A 111 12.83 5.60 -5.96
C PRO A 111 11.57 4.76 -6.23
N THR A 112 10.93 5.01 -7.37
CA THR A 112 9.77 4.22 -7.85
C THR A 112 10.20 2.81 -8.23
N ASP A 113 11.35 2.69 -8.90
CA ASP A 113 11.96 1.43 -9.32
C ASP A 113 13.44 1.43 -8.94
N LEU A 114 13.92 0.29 -8.45
CA LEU A 114 15.29 0.16 -7.96
C LEU A 114 15.90 -1.17 -8.42
N ILE A 115 16.86 -1.08 -9.34
CA ILE A 115 17.63 -2.24 -9.81
C ILE A 115 19.00 -2.17 -9.15
N LYS A 116 19.36 -3.24 -8.43
CA LYS A 116 20.62 -3.38 -7.70
C LYS A 116 21.31 -4.68 -8.07
N LYS A 117 22.64 -4.68 -8.01
CA LYS A 117 23.42 -5.91 -8.13
C LYS A 117 23.42 -6.65 -6.80
N GLN A 118 23.66 -7.96 -6.86
CA GLN A 118 23.82 -8.77 -5.66
C GLN A 118 24.86 -8.16 -4.71
N ASP A 119 24.59 -8.27 -3.41
CA ASP A 119 25.41 -7.77 -2.31
C ASP A 119 25.50 -6.23 -2.17
N GLU A 120 24.81 -5.46 -3.03
CA GLU A 120 24.66 -4.01 -2.85
C GLU A 120 23.64 -3.64 -1.76
N PHE A 121 23.61 -2.36 -1.39
CA PHE A 121 22.56 -1.78 -0.55
C PHE A 121 21.46 -1.16 -1.40
N ALA A 122 20.21 -1.46 -1.06
CA ALA A 122 19.03 -0.77 -1.58
C ALA A 122 18.48 0.17 -0.51
N GLU A 123 18.21 1.43 -0.87
CA GLU A 123 17.55 2.39 0.01
C GLU A 123 16.28 2.89 -0.66
N ILE A 124 15.18 2.84 0.08
CA ILE A 124 13.86 3.32 -0.33
C ILE A 124 13.41 4.34 0.70
N LYS A 125 13.00 5.52 0.25
CA LYS A 125 12.56 6.63 1.09
C LYS A 125 11.06 6.81 0.98
N CYS A 126 10.46 7.22 2.07
CA CYS A 126 9.04 7.51 2.21
C CYS A 126 8.85 8.83 2.95
N ALA A 127 7.90 9.65 2.52
CA ALA A 127 7.52 10.88 3.22
C ALA A 127 6.00 11.08 3.19
N HIS A 128 5.47 11.79 4.18
CA HIS A 128 4.07 12.22 4.22
C HIS A 128 3.96 13.62 4.85
N THR A 129 2.82 14.26 4.65
CA THR A 129 2.54 15.60 5.20
C THR A 129 1.33 15.61 6.15
N VAL A 130 0.84 14.41 6.52
CA VAL A 130 -0.31 14.28 7.42
C VAL A 130 0.10 14.69 8.83
N ASN A 131 -0.48 15.78 9.31
CA ASN A 131 -0.33 16.25 10.70
C ASN A 131 -0.86 15.18 11.65
N ASN A 132 -0.18 14.95 12.78
CA ASN A 132 -0.47 13.96 13.83
C ASN A 132 0.01 12.53 13.56
N TYR A 133 0.40 12.18 12.34
CA TYR A 133 1.03 10.90 12.05
C TYR A 133 2.40 10.86 12.70
N ASP A 134 2.72 9.76 13.37
CA ASP A 134 3.94 9.57 14.15
C ASP A 134 4.68 8.28 13.76
N ARG A 135 4.13 7.53 12.80
CA ARG A 135 4.68 6.28 12.32
C ARG A 135 4.76 6.21 10.80
N ILE A 136 5.86 5.61 10.33
CA ILE A 136 5.99 5.11 8.96
C ILE A 136 6.18 3.60 9.03
N LEU A 137 5.30 2.87 8.37
CA LEU A 137 5.26 1.42 8.28
C LEU A 137 5.86 0.97 6.97
N TRP A 138 6.55 -0.17 6.95
CA TRP A 138 7.11 -0.78 5.75
C TRP A 138 6.56 -2.19 5.52
N TYR A 139 6.23 -2.48 4.27
CA TYR A 139 5.71 -3.77 3.83
C TYR A 139 6.50 -4.26 2.62
N LYS A 140 6.72 -5.58 2.57
CA LYS A 140 7.20 -6.31 1.40
C LYS A 140 6.03 -7.07 0.79
N HIS A 141 5.82 -6.95 -0.51
CA HIS A 141 4.79 -7.70 -1.21
C HIS A 141 5.44 -8.61 -2.26
N ASN A 142 5.25 -9.93 -2.07
CA ASN A 142 5.56 -10.93 -3.09
C ASN A 142 4.25 -11.48 -3.67
N GLN A 143 4.31 -11.97 -4.91
CA GLN A 143 3.14 -12.55 -5.56
C GLN A 143 2.64 -13.82 -4.86
N ASP A 144 3.57 -14.64 -4.35
CA ASP A 144 3.22 -15.92 -3.74
C ASP A 144 2.77 -15.79 -2.28
N THR A 145 3.37 -14.85 -1.54
CA THR A 145 3.17 -14.73 -0.09
C THR A 145 2.32 -13.54 0.32
N GLY A 146 2.02 -12.62 -0.60
CA GLY A 146 1.33 -11.39 -0.30
C GLY A 146 2.15 -10.40 0.50
N PHE A 147 1.42 -9.56 1.24
CA PHE A 147 1.99 -8.52 2.09
C PHE A 147 2.59 -9.11 3.37
N GLN A 148 3.84 -8.79 3.59
CA GLN A 148 4.58 -9.08 4.81
C GLN A 148 4.92 -7.76 5.48
N PHE A 149 4.51 -7.62 6.74
CA PHE A 149 4.88 -6.46 7.54
C PHE A 149 6.35 -6.57 7.95
N MET A 150 7.15 -5.57 7.59
CA MET A 150 8.60 -5.56 7.88
C MET A 150 8.93 -4.81 9.17
N GLY A 151 8.00 -3.98 9.64
CA GLY A 151 8.14 -3.15 10.84
C GLY A 151 7.86 -1.69 10.56
N TYR A 152 8.23 -0.82 11.49
CA TYR A 152 7.86 0.58 11.48
C TYR A 152 8.92 1.48 12.14
N ILE A 153 8.84 2.77 11.85
CA ILE A 153 9.52 3.83 12.59
C ILE A 153 8.45 4.52 13.43
N PHE A 154 8.69 4.73 14.73
CA PHE A 154 7.81 5.50 15.63
C PHE A 154 8.58 6.70 16.17
N ASN A 155 8.17 7.92 15.81
CA ASN A 155 8.99 9.12 15.93
C ASN A 155 10.39 8.82 15.34
N GLU A 156 11.45 8.87 16.14
CA GLU A 156 12.83 8.58 15.67
C GLU A 156 13.28 7.14 16.00
N SER A 157 12.36 6.29 16.50
CA SER A 157 12.67 4.94 16.95
C SER A 157 12.36 3.90 15.86
N PRO A 158 13.37 3.24 15.26
CA PRO A 158 13.15 2.16 14.31
C PRO A 158 12.81 0.84 15.02
N ASN A 159 11.77 0.16 14.54
CA ASN A 159 11.23 -1.09 15.08
C ASN A 159 11.04 -2.12 13.94
N PRO A 160 12.11 -2.75 13.44
CA PRO A 160 12.01 -3.85 12.48
C PRO A 160 11.47 -5.12 13.14
N GLU A 161 10.64 -5.85 12.40
CA GLU A 161 10.16 -7.19 12.81
C GLU A 161 11.32 -8.18 12.89
N ALA A 162 11.19 -9.18 13.76
CA ALA A 162 12.27 -10.11 14.10
C ALA A 162 12.86 -10.81 12.86
N ASP A 163 11.99 -11.22 11.93
CA ASP A 163 12.36 -11.93 10.71
C ASP A 163 13.16 -11.07 9.73
N PHE A 164 13.05 -9.74 9.82
CA PHE A 164 13.70 -8.80 8.92
C PHE A 164 14.90 -8.09 9.56
N LYS A 165 15.01 -8.10 10.89
CA LYS A 165 15.96 -7.29 11.67
C LYS A 165 17.44 -7.50 11.28
N SER A 166 17.81 -8.69 10.82
CA SER A 166 19.19 -8.97 10.37
C SER A 166 19.49 -8.39 8.98
N LYS A 167 18.46 -8.18 8.17
CA LYS A 167 18.56 -7.82 6.75
C LYS A 167 18.27 -6.36 6.49
N VAL A 168 17.39 -5.75 7.29
CA VAL A 168 16.89 -4.40 7.03
C VAL A 168 17.24 -3.43 8.15
N LYS A 169 17.36 -2.16 7.78
CA LYS A 169 17.52 -1.03 8.69
C LYS A 169 16.50 0.03 8.36
N PHE A 170 15.88 0.59 9.40
CA PHE A 170 15.04 1.77 9.27
C PHE A 170 15.76 3.00 9.83
N SER A 171 15.53 4.16 9.22
CA SER A 171 16.05 5.46 9.66
C SER A 171 15.07 6.58 9.31
N GLY A 172 15.19 7.72 9.99
CA GLY A 172 14.33 8.89 9.78
C GLY A 172 13.43 9.18 10.98
N ASP A 173 12.38 9.96 10.73
CA ASP A 173 11.37 10.39 11.69
C ASP A 173 9.98 10.08 11.14
N GLY A 174 9.30 9.13 11.78
CA GLY A 174 7.95 8.67 11.43
C GLY A 174 6.87 9.76 11.41
N ARG A 175 7.17 10.98 11.90
CA ARG A 175 6.29 12.15 11.77
C ARG A 175 6.34 12.83 10.41
N ASN A 176 7.40 12.59 9.62
CA ASN A 176 7.65 13.33 8.38
C ASN A 176 8.20 12.44 7.25
N ASN A 177 9.25 11.66 7.53
CA ASN A 177 9.94 10.86 6.53
C ASN A 177 10.71 9.69 7.15
N GLY A 178 10.84 8.60 6.38
CA GLY A 178 11.52 7.40 6.80
C GLY A 178 12.22 6.73 5.62
N SER A 179 13.26 5.96 5.91
CA SER A 179 13.98 5.17 4.91
C SER A 179 14.06 3.72 5.34
N LEU A 180 13.85 2.82 4.38
CA LEU A 180 14.13 1.40 4.46
C LEU A 180 15.43 1.13 3.70
N THR A 181 16.41 0.56 4.39
CA THR A 181 17.63 0.04 3.78
C THR A 181 17.62 -1.48 3.84
N ILE A 182 17.86 -2.13 2.71
CA ILE A 182 18.05 -3.59 2.60
C ILE A 182 19.53 -3.84 2.38
N ASN A 183 20.15 -4.60 3.28
CA ASN A 183 21.58 -4.88 3.23
C ASN A 183 21.86 -6.11 2.37
N SER A 184 22.95 -6.05 1.59
CA SER A 184 23.46 -7.18 0.79
C SER A 184 22.37 -7.85 -0.05
N VAL A 185 21.69 -7.09 -0.92
CA VAL A 185 20.51 -7.56 -1.66
C VAL A 185 20.74 -8.85 -2.44
N SER A 186 19.70 -9.65 -2.56
CA SER A 186 19.68 -10.94 -3.27
C SER A 186 18.45 -11.07 -4.15
N VAL A 187 18.40 -12.12 -4.98
CA VAL A 187 17.22 -12.40 -5.84
C VAL A 187 15.94 -12.58 -5.00
N ASN A 188 16.05 -13.10 -3.77
CA ASN A 188 14.91 -13.26 -2.87
C ASN A 188 14.37 -11.93 -2.32
N ASP A 189 15.12 -10.84 -2.48
CA ASP A 189 14.71 -9.48 -2.13
C ASP A 189 14.00 -8.78 -3.30
N SER A 190 13.89 -9.41 -4.47
CA SER A 190 13.09 -8.88 -5.58
C SER A 190 11.61 -8.95 -5.26
N ALA A 191 11.04 -7.80 -4.90
CA ALA A 191 9.66 -7.64 -4.47
C ALA A 191 9.21 -6.19 -4.66
N VAL A 192 7.92 -5.96 -4.44
CA VAL A 192 7.41 -4.59 -4.31
C VAL A 192 7.50 -4.19 -2.84
N TYR A 193 8.02 -3.00 -2.58
CA TYR A 193 8.12 -2.45 -1.23
C TYR A 193 7.20 -1.24 -1.09
N PHE A 194 6.43 -1.21 -0.02
CA PHE A 194 5.47 -0.16 0.25
C PHE A 194 5.72 0.47 1.61
N CYS A 195 5.50 1.78 1.69
CA CYS A 195 5.35 2.49 2.94
C CYS A 195 3.91 2.93 3.14
N ALA A 196 3.53 3.06 4.41
CA ALA A 196 2.32 3.73 4.83
C ALA A 196 2.65 4.64 6.01
N ALA A 197 1.85 5.68 6.22
CA ALA A 197 1.98 6.56 7.37
C ALA A 197 0.75 6.44 8.27
N TYR A 198 0.94 6.63 9.58
CA TYR A 198 -0.08 6.28 10.56
C TYR A 198 0.12 7.02 11.90
N TYR A 199 -0.95 7.13 12.69
CA TYR A 199 -0.92 7.35 14.14
C TYR A 199 -1.89 6.41 14.85
N THR A 200 -1.56 6.06 16.09
CA THR A 200 -2.50 5.38 16.99
C THR A 200 -3.11 6.40 17.94
N VAL A 201 -4.45 6.45 18.00
CA VAL A 201 -5.13 7.02 19.17
C VAL A 201 -5.05 5.96 20.26
N LEU A 202 -4.38 6.28 21.37
CA LEU A 202 -4.42 5.47 22.60
C LEU A 202 -5.79 5.63 23.28
#